data_AF-A0A7V1I1T0-F1
#
_entry.id   AF-A0A7V1I1T0-F1
#
_cell.length_a   1.000
_cell.length_b   1.000
_cell.length_c   1.000
_cell.angle_alpha   90.00
_cell.angle_beta   90.00
_cell.angle_gamma   90.00
#
_symmetry.space_group_name_H-M   'P 1'
#
loop_
_entity.id
_entity.type
_entity.pdbx_description
1 polymer ?
#
loop_
_entity_poly.entity_id
_entity_poly.type
_entity_poly.pdbx_seq_one_letter_code
_entity_poly.pdbx_strand_id
1 'polypeptide(L)'
;MAKRQLEKGKKLLRKIEFFKPFDDDEIEELLDISLVKKYGLNDVIIREDKDGYTFYVILSGAAKVVKEISPGKKVALAIFSEGDCFGEMA
;
A
#
# COMPACT_ATOMS: atom_id res chain seq x y z
N MET A 1 -10.15 -4.99 -18.02
CA MET A 1 -9.45 -4.03 -17.14
C MET A 1 -8.61 -4.71 -16.05
N ALA A 2 -9.08 -5.79 -15.42
CA ALA A 2 -8.36 -6.53 -14.38
C ALA A 2 -6.94 -6.98 -14.80
N LYS A 3 -6.80 -7.63 -15.97
CA LYS A 3 -5.50 -8.08 -16.49
C LYS A 3 -4.45 -6.95 -16.61
N ARG A 4 -4.85 -5.74 -16.97
CA ARG A 4 -3.93 -4.58 -17.08
C ARG A 4 -3.45 -4.09 -15.71
N GLN A 5 -4.30 -4.20 -14.68
CA GLN A 5 -3.92 -3.83 -13.32
C GLN A 5 -2.96 -4.88 -12.72
N LEU A 6 -3.21 -6.16 -12.99
CA LEU A 6 -2.31 -7.28 -12.61
C LEU A 6 -0.91 -7.11 -13.21
N GLU A 7 -0.83 -6.82 -14.52
CA GLU A 7 0.43 -6.54 -15.21
C GLU A 7 1.17 -5.32 -14.64
N LYS A 8 0.44 -4.24 -14.30
CA LYS A 8 1.04 -3.09 -13.64
C LYS A 8 1.55 -3.47 -12.25
N GLY A 9 0.77 -4.24 -11.49
CA GLY A 9 1.13 -4.77 -10.17
C GLY A 9 2.42 -5.57 -10.23
N LYS A 10 2.49 -6.60 -11.09
CA LYS A 10 3.69 -7.46 -11.27
C LYS A 10 4.93 -6.63 -11.57
N LYS A 11 4.84 -5.69 -12.53
CA LYS A 11 5.95 -4.79 -12.88
C LYS A 11 6.39 -3.88 -11.74
N LEU A 12 5.47 -3.49 -10.86
CA LEU A 12 5.79 -2.64 -9.72
C LEU A 12 6.41 -3.45 -8.58
N LEU A 13 5.81 -4.59 -8.20
CA LEU A 13 6.34 -5.46 -7.14
C LEU A 13 7.77 -5.89 -7.44
N ARG A 14 8.08 -6.21 -8.71
CA ARG A 14 9.44 -6.52 -9.17
C ARG A 14 10.49 -5.43 -8.92
N LYS A 15 10.07 -4.17 -8.73
CA LYS A 15 10.97 -3.04 -8.46
C LYS A 15 11.17 -2.77 -6.98
N ILE A 16 10.35 -3.36 -6.11
CA ILE A 16 10.37 -3.14 -4.67
C ILE A 16 11.37 -4.12 -4.06
N GLU A 17 12.32 -3.60 -3.27
CA GLU A 17 13.40 -4.41 -2.67
C GLU A 17 12.87 -5.59 -1.85
N PHE A 18 11.79 -5.35 -1.08
CA PHE A 18 11.12 -6.35 -0.25
C PHE A 18 10.67 -7.59 -1.04
N PHE A 19 10.30 -7.42 -2.32
CA PHE A 19 9.77 -8.49 -3.17
C PHE A 19 10.82 -9.13 -4.09
N LYS A 20 12.08 -8.68 -4.05
CA LYS A 20 13.16 -9.29 -4.85
C LYS A 20 13.42 -10.77 -4.57
N PRO A 21 13.28 -11.28 -3.33
CA PRO A 21 13.52 -12.70 -3.06
C PRO A 21 12.48 -13.64 -3.67
N PHE A 22 11.32 -13.13 -4.08
CA PHE A 22 10.22 -13.94 -4.60
C PHE A 22 10.38 -14.20 -6.10
N ASP A 23 10.10 -15.42 -6.57
CA ASP A 23 10.10 -15.75 -7.99
C ASP A 23 8.81 -15.29 -8.71
N ASP A 24 8.72 -15.50 -10.03
CA ASP A 24 7.61 -14.96 -10.84
C ASP A 24 6.28 -15.63 -10.53
N ASP A 25 6.31 -16.90 -10.10
CA ASP A 25 5.13 -17.66 -9.75
C ASP A 25 4.62 -17.22 -8.38
N GLU A 26 5.52 -17.03 -7.40
CA GLU A 26 5.18 -16.50 -6.07
C GLU A 26 4.60 -15.07 -6.14
N ILE A 27 5.12 -14.22 -7.04
CA ILE A 27 4.55 -12.88 -7.28
C ILE A 27 3.16 -12.97 -7.91
N GLU A 28 2.93 -13.91 -8.83
CA GLU A 28 1.61 -14.13 -9.42
C GLU A 28 0.60 -14.62 -8.37
N GLU A 29 0.98 -15.59 -7.54
CA GLU A 29 0.16 -16.07 -6.42
C GLU A 29 -0.21 -14.93 -5.45
N LEU A 30 0.76 -14.07 -5.10
CA LEU A 30 0.51 -12.91 -4.25
C LEU A 30 -0.47 -11.91 -4.88
N LEU A 31 -0.35 -11.69 -6.19
CA LEU A 31 -1.26 -10.80 -6.91
C LEU A 31 -2.67 -11.38 -7.03
N ASP A 32 -2.80 -12.69 -7.16
CA ASP A 32 -4.09 -13.38 -7.26
C ASP A 32 -4.91 -13.31 -5.96
N ILE A 33 -4.24 -13.30 -4.79
CA ILE A 33 -4.88 -13.10 -3.49
C ILE A 33 -5.05 -11.62 -3.10
N SER A 34 -4.52 -10.69 -3.92
CA SER A 34 -4.53 -9.26 -3.64
C SER A 34 -5.78 -8.55 -4.18
N LEU A 35 -6.17 -7.45 -3.53
CA LEU A 35 -7.30 -6.62 -3.96
C LEU A 35 -6.85 -5.19 -4.29
N VAL A 36 -7.22 -4.71 -5.48
CA VAL A 36 -6.99 -3.30 -5.84
C VAL A 36 -8.09 -2.43 -5.26
N LYS A 37 -7.71 -1.59 -4.29
CA LYS A 37 -8.58 -0.54 -3.72
C LYS A 37 -8.20 0.84 -4.26
N LYS A 38 -9.21 1.69 -4.47
CA LYS A 38 -9.03 3.09 -4.87
C LYS A 38 -9.54 3.99 -3.76
N TYR A 39 -8.79 5.04 -3.49
CA TYR A 39 -9.10 6.04 -2.48
C TYR A 39 -9.08 7.43 -3.13
N GLY A 40 -10.04 8.26 -2.76
CA GLY A 40 -10.11 9.66 -3.12
C GLY A 40 -9.18 10.53 -2.28
N LEU A 41 -9.14 11.82 -2.61
CA LEU A 41 -8.39 12.79 -1.83
C LEU A 41 -8.95 12.86 -0.40
N ASN A 42 -8.06 12.72 0.59
CA ASN A 42 -8.37 12.74 2.03
C ASN A 42 -9.15 11.52 2.56
N ASP A 43 -9.37 10.48 1.76
CA ASP A 43 -9.89 9.23 2.27
C ASP A 43 -8.91 8.60 3.27
N VAL A 44 -9.46 8.01 4.32
CA VAL A 44 -8.67 7.29 5.33
C VAL A 44 -8.52 5.85 4.88
N ILE A 45 -7.27 5.43 4.65
CA ILE A 45 -6.94 4.05 4.24
C ILE A 45 -6.89 3.12 5.46
N ILE A 46 -6.20 3.55 6.52
CA ILE A 46 -6.01 2.82 7.78
C ILE A 46 -6.15 3.80 8.93
N ARG A 47 -6.73 3.34 10.04
CA ARG A 47 -6.68 3.97 11.35
C ARG A 47 -5.90 3.09 12.33
N GLU A 48 -4.99 3.72 13.08
CA GLU A 48 -4.30 3.11 14.22
C GLU A 48 -5.34 2.42 15.13
N ASP A 49 -5.02 1.23 15.60
CA ASP A 49 -5.82 0.41 16.53
C ASP A 49 -7.21 -0.07 16.05
N LYS A 50 -7.53 0.08 14.76
CA LYS A 50 -8.82 -0.39 14.21
C LYS A 50 -8.73 -1.31 13.02
N ASP A 51 -7.77 -1.08 12.14
CA ASP A 51 -7.66 -1.79 10.88
C ASP A 51 -6.53 -2.83 11.01
N GLY A 52 -6.89 -4.12 10.94
CA GLY A 52 -6.03 -5.27 11.29
C GLY A 52 -4.89 -5.59 10.31
N TYR A 53 -4.58 -6.89 10.15
CA TYR A 53 -3.41 -7.42 9.42
C TYR A 53 -3.47 -7.30 7.88
N THR A 54 -3.58 -6.08 7.35
CA THR A 54 -3.55 -5.83 5.89
C THR A 54 -2.29 -5.11 5.47
N PHE A 55 -1.56 -5.71 4.53
CA PHE A 55 -0.42 -5.10 3.87
C PHE A 55 -0.85 -4.35 2.60
N TYR A 56 -0.29 -3.18 2.38
CA TYR A 56 -0.61 -2.32 1.24
C TYR A 56 0.64 -1.96 0.45
N VAL A 57 0.47 -1.90 -0.87
CA VAL A 57 1.44 -1.34 -1.82
C VAL A 57 0.78 -0.23 -2.61
N ILE A 58 1.41 0.94 -2.69
CA ILE A 58 0.87 2.05 -3.48
C ILE A 58 1.13 1.81 -4.97
N LEU A 59 0.07 1.45 -5.69
CA LEU A 59 0.14 1.27 -7.15
C LEU A 59 0.20 2.59 -7.93
N SER A 60 -0.29 3.69 -7.35
CA SER A 60 -0.30 5.04 -7.93
C SER A 60 -0.78 6.07 -6.90
N GLY A 61 -0.33 7.32 -7.03
CA GLY A 61 -0.72 8.42 -6.15
C GLY A 61 0.21 8.55 -4.94
N ALA A 62 -0.30 9.18 -3.87
CA ALA A 62 0.43 9.37 -2.64
C ALA A 62 -0.49 9.25 -1.42
N ALA A 63 0.07 8.78 -0.31
CA ALA A 63 -0.58 8.73 0.99
C ALA A 63 0.27 9.47 2.02
N LYS A 64 -0.36 10.01 3.06
CA LYS A 64 0.36 10.65 4.18
C LYS A 64 0.03 9.93 5.47
N VAL A 65 1.06 9.63 6.25
CA VAL A 65 0.89 9.17 7.63
C VAL A 65 0.70 10.39 8.50
N VAL A 66 -0.41 10.44 9.23
CA VAL A 66 -0.76 11.58 10.06
C VAL A 66 -1.00 11.10 11.48
N LYS A 67 -0.32 11.72 12.45
CA LYS A 67 -0.54 11.47 13.88
C LYS A 67 -1.18 12.70 14.52
N GLU A 68 -2.20 12.46 15.32
CA GLU A 68 -2.78 13.49 16.18
C GLU A 68 -1.98 13.56 17.48
N ILE A 69 -1.33 14.69 17.73
CA ILE A 69 -0.46 14.88 18.90
C ILE A 69 -1.16 15.64 20.04
N SER A 70 -2.23 16.35 19.72
CA SER A 70 -3.16 16.96 20.67
C SER A 70 -4.50 17.18 19.94
N PRO A 71 -5.62 17.38 20.65
CA PRO A 71 -6.93 17.56 20.01
C PRO A 71 -6.90 18.59 18.89
N GLY A 72 -7.18 18.15 17.65
CA GLY A 72 -7.19 19.00 16.46
C GLY A 72 -5.80 19.35 15.87
N LYS A 73 -4.70 18.97 16.53
CA LYS A 73 -3.33 19.18 16.03
C LYS A 73 -2.78 17.89 15.43
N LYS A 74 -2.72 17.88 14.10
CA LYS A 74 -2.23 16.76 13.30
C LYS A 74 -0.87 17.09 12.68
N VAL A 75 0.05 16.14 12.75
CA VAL A 75 1.38 16.24 12.11
C VAL A 75 1.54 15.13 11.09
N ALA A 76 2.12 15.45 9.94
CA ALA A 76 2.52 14.45 8.96
C ALA A 76 3.85 13.83 9.40
N LEU A 77 3.89 12.51 9.54
CA LEU A 77 5.10 11.77 9.92
C LEU A 77 5.88 11.31 8.69
N ALA A 78 5.17 10.93 7.64
CA ALA A 78 5.75 10.43 6.40
C ALA A 78 4.78 10.66 5.24
N ILE A 79 5.33 10.65 4.03
CA ILE A 79 4.57 10.61 2.77
C ILE A 79 5.04 9.38 2.01
N PHE A 80 4.08 8.57 1.59
CA PHE A 80 4.28 7.41 0.74
C PHE A 80 3.82 7.72 -0.69
N SER A 81 4.49 7.09 -1.65
CA SER A 81 4.38 7.28 -3.09
C SER A 81 4.36 5.92 -3.80
N GLU A 82 4.28 5.91 -5.14
CA GLU A 82 4.23 4.67 -5.91
C GLU A 82 5.40 3.73 -5.58
N GLY A 83 5.09 2.49 -5.19
CA GLY A 83 6.07 1.48 -4.76
C GLY A 83 6.32 1.42 -3.26
N ASP A 84 5.91 2.43 -2.50
CA ASP A 84 5.99 2.37 -1.03
C ASP A 84 4.96 1.38 -0.47
N CYS A 85 5.37 0.75 0.63
CA CYS A 85 4.60 -0.27 1.34
C CYS A 85 4.26 0.21 2.75
N PHE A 86 3.13 -0.23 3.29
CA PHE A 86 2.73 0.05 4.66
C PHE A 86 1.72 -0.97 5.20
N GLY A 87 1.49 -0.97 6.51
CA GLY A 87 0.55 -1.88 7.18
C GLY A 87 1.20 -3.20 7.65
N GLU A 88 2.52 -3.30 7.55
CA GLU A 88 3.33 -4.43 8.04
C GLU A 88 3.47 -4.45 9.58
N MET A 89 3.28 -3.31 10.24
CA MET A 89 3.45 -3.14 11.69
C MET A 89 2.12 -3.16 12.47
N ALA A 90 1.01 -3.56 11.83
CA ALA A 90 -0.34 -3.54 12.43
C ALA A 90 -0.55 -4.62 13.49
#